data_AF-Q585L0-F1
#
_entry.id   AF-Q585L0-F1
#
_cell.length_a   1.000
_cell.length_b   1.000
_cell.length_c   1.000
_cell.angle_alpha   90.00
_cell.angle_beta   90.00
_cell.angle_gamma   90.00
#
_symmetry.space_group_name_H-M   'P 1'
#
loop_
_entity.id
_entity.type
_entity.pdbx_description
1 polymer ?
#
loop_
_entity_poly.entity_id
_entity_poly.type
_entity_poly.pdbx_seq_one_letter_code
_entity_poly.pdbx_strand_id
1 'polypeptide(L)'
;MDIREIIDLVNGYQSTGETSADESLLQAVQRLKSALVDIPQLGSNTQEALKALVRAAVVWPSEWNDILQLLHDALADAALSCAHRTLLLELLPGLLEGDSDVKAHGESVCDVLLQWLLATVRKQGESAGDSKHQEDWRAALKALLVLPKECYSKIVQFCASQLPQSLPLCKAILTNSSASDLLKRAFEEWLVLSGNASQHADCARDIERLLRENFSGFGSLLCEKACSTLLSSGSLSSMSSLRTLQGALQVVHAFSMLHREIVRTHVPNSFVVSTTVGLLDIVGAENKDDKQQDAKGPWPCIKMTQEESTLVVSILRSLVKLSGIVTAVPGCVSISEVRKLCAPLLAIRNEAAALDCHLPLVECVFNLTLRILSCVCAGADEMRELLQELVDVSNVMLPVLSDSHNQIESFGPFCEKKSRRDNHSGPGGKEKDYDFWNMSDEQQQTMLSALRVLRAVSAMCRVCRAQNRSKPEDKSDEEHWKAVASDIASAARTLAPSWKIEVVEQPRPTVTSNPRLTEGTTVGRSAPTSRHESRNPYSQSHSSPSNHQYYSSNHSSYSPTPRHHSPSHHPHHHPPSHTHHGVPRSSRYSDYEGAPHRLSKRPRR
;
A
#
# COMPACT_ATOMS: atom_id res chain seq x y z
N MET A 1 45.86 45.54 5.34
CA MET A 1 44.45 45.43 4.95
C MET A 1 43.66 45.30 6.22
N ASP A 2 42.63 46.11 6.35
CA ASP A 2 41.63 45.98 7.39
C ASP A 2 40.87 44.64 7.20
N ILE A 3 40.36 44.04 8.28
CA ILE A 3 39.56 42.80 8.23
C ILE A 3 38.36 43.00 7.29
N ARG A 4 37.76 44.19 7.28
CA ARG A 4 36.65 44.51 6.39
C ARG A 4 37.04 44.46 4.90
N GLU A 5 38.20 45.00 4.55
CA GLU A 5 38.73 44.92 3.17
C GLU A 5 38.99 43.47 2.75
N ILE A 6 39.47 42.64 3.67
CA ILE A 6 39.71 41.21 3.45
C ILE A 6 38.40 40.46 3.21
N ILE A 7 37.37 40.73 4.03
CA ILE A 7 36.03 40.17 3.87
C ILE A 7 35.44 40.57 2.52
N ASP A 8 35.53 41.85 2.16
CA ASP A 8 35.02 42.38 0.89
C ASP A 8 35.75 41.78 -0.31
N LEU A 9 37.06 41.53 -0.19
CA LEU A 9 37.84 40.85 -1.24
C LEU A 9 37.37 39.40 -1.46
N VAL A 10 37.18 38.62 -0.39
CA VAL A 10 36.68 37.23 -0.47
C VAL A 10 35.24 37.20 -1.01
N ASN A 11 34.40 38.11 -0.55
CA ASN A 11 33.02 38.25 -1.05
C ASN A 11 32.93 38.88 -2.46
N GLY A 12 33.98 39.53 -2.95
CA GLY A 12 34.04 40.06 -4.30
C GLY A 12 34.52 39.04 -5.32
N TYR A 13 35.19 37.97 -4.86
CA TYR A 13 35.87 37.05 -5.77
C TYR A 13 34.88 36.26 -6.65
N GLN A 14 35.22 36.24 -7.93
CA GLN A 14 34.68 35.36 -8.96
C GLN A 14 35.89 34.71 -9.63
N SER A 15 35.89 33.39 -9.76
CA SER A 15 37.01 32.67 -10.39
C SER A 15 37.15 33.12 -11.84
N THR A 16 38.24 33.83 -12.14
CA THR A 16 38.55 34.39 -13.47
C THR A 16 39.67 33.62 -14.19
N GLY A 17 40.28 32.62 -13.54
CA GLY A 17 41.40 31.85 -14.08
C GLY A 17 42.75 32.58 -14.06
N GLU A 18 42.84 33.77 -13.44
CA GLU A 18 44.07 34.55 -13.31
C GLU A 18 44.81 34.25 -12.00
N THR A 19 46.04 33.73 -12.09
CA THR A 19 46.84 33.26 -10.96
C THR A 19 47.20 34.34 -9.93
N SER A 20 47.29 35.62 -10.32
CA SER A 20 47.61 36.71 -9.39
C SER A 20 46.44 37.05 -8.46
N ALA A 21 45.21 36.91 -8.94
CA ALA A 21 44.02 37.10 -8.11
C ALA A 21 43.98 36.03 -7.00
N ASP A 22 44.39 34.80 -7.34
CA ASP A 22 44.44 33.67 -6.43
C ASP A 22 45.43 33.91 -5.27
N GLU A 23 46.65 34.42 -5.52
CA GLU A 23 47.60 34.71 -4.42
C GLU A 23 47.05 35.73 -3.41
N SER A 24 46.43 36.80 -3.89
CA SER A 24 45.86 37.83 -3.03
C SER A 24 44.69 37.32 -2.19
N LEU A 25 43.85 36.48 -2.80
CA LEU A 25 42.74 35.83 -2.13
C LEU A 25 43.23 34.79 -1.12
N LEU A 26 44.26 34.00 -1.43
CA LEU A 26 44.84 33.04 -0.51
C LEU A 26 45.36 33.74 0.75
N GLN A 27 46.08 34.86 0.59
CA GLN A 27 46.53 35.66 1.74
C GLN A 27 45.36 36.23 2.54
N ALA A 28 44.28 36.63 1.87
CA ALA A 28 43.06 37.12 2.52
C ALA A 28 42.38 36.01 3.33
N VAL A 29 42.21 34.83 2.75
CA VAL A 29 41.66 33.64 3.42
C VAL A 29 42.54 33.22 4.59
N GLN A 30 43.86 33.20 4.42
CA GLN A 30 44.80 32.90 5.52
C GLN A 30 44.67 33.89 6.68
N ARG A 31 44.52 35.19 6.39
CA ARG A 31 44.28 36.20 7.44
C ARG A 31 42.94 36.02 8.13
N LEU A 32 41.87 35.68 7.41
CA LEU A 32 40.58 35.33 8.03
C LEU A 32 40.71 34.07 8.89
N LYS A 33 41.43 33.05 8.42
CA LYS A 33 41.69 31.82 9.18
C LYS A 33 42.40 32.15 10.50
N SER A 34 43.47 32.96 10.45
CA SER A 34 44.19 33.40 11.65
C SER A 34 43.33 34.23 12.60
N ALA A 35 42.48 35.12 12.07
CA ALA A 35 41.61 35.95 12.88
C ALA A 35 40.50 35.14 13.58
N LEU A 36 40.02 34.05 12.98
CA LEU A 36 39.02 33.18 13.61
C LEU A 36 39.60 32.35 14.76
N VAL A 37 40.90 32.06 14.75
CA VAL A 37 41.59 31.41 15.89
C VAL A 37 41.69 32.35 17.10
N ASP A 38 41.67 33.68 16.88
CA ASP A 38 41.65 34.70 17.94
C ASP A 38 40.38 35.57 17.81
N ILE A 39 39.23 34.98 18.16
CA ILE A 39 37.89 35.57 18.06
C ILE A 39 37.83 37.04 18.54
N PRO A 40 38.46 37.43 19.67
CA PRO A 40 38.56 38.84 20.07
C PRO A 40 39.06 39.82 18.99
N GLN A 41 39.93 39.40 18.06
CA GLN A 41 40.43 40.24 16.98
C GLN A 41 39.38 40.56 15.92
N LEU A 42 38.38 39.69 15.73
CA LEU A 42 37.31 39.91 14.75
C LEU A 42 36.32 40.98 15.21
N GLY A 43 36.11 41.12 16.53
CA GLY A 43 35.17 42.08 17.10
C GLY A 43 33.77 42.00 16.45
N SER A 44 33.28 43.14 15.96
CA SER A 44 31.98 43.24 15.28
C SER A 44 31.92 42.57 13.91
N ASN A 45 33.06 42.19 13.31
CA ASN A 45 33.11 41.62 11.96
C ASN A 45 32.99 40.09 11.95
N THR A 46 32.77 39.46 13.12
CA THR A 46 32.75 37.99 13.25
C THR A 46 31.73 37.34 12.32
N GLN A 47 30.51 37.90 12.24
CA GLN A 47 29.44 37.37 11.38
C GLN A 47 29.84 37.36 9.90
N GLU A 48 30.39 38.47 9.42
CA GLU A 48 30.80 38.64 8.03
C GLU A 48 32.03 37.80 7.70
N ALA A 49 32.94 37.62 8.65
CA ALA A 49 34.09 36.74 8.51
C ALA A 49 33.68 35.26 8.36
N LEU A 50 32.71 34.79 9.17
CA LEU A 50 32.18 33.43 9.05
C LEU A 50 31.53 33.19 7.67
N LYS A 51 30.72 34.13 7.18
CA LYS A 51 30.12 34.06 5.84
C LYS A 51 31.18 34.06 4.74
N ALA A 52 32.21 34.91 4.86
CA ALA A 52 33.31 34.97 3.92
C ALA A 52 34.10 33.66 3.88
N LEU A 53 34.36 33.01 5.02
CA LEU A 53 35.05 31.72 5.08
C LEU A 53 34.24 30.59 4.42
N VAL A 54 32.92 30.51 4.66
CA VAL A 54 32.07 29.53 3.97
C VAL A 54 32.09 29.74 2.46
N ARG A 55 32.00 31.01 2.02
CA ARG A 55 32.14 31.35 0.61
C ARG A 55 33.51 31.00 0.05
N ALA A 56 34.59 31.23 0.81
CA ALA A 56 35.94 30.89 0.42
C ALA A 56 36.08 29.38 0.16
N ALA A 57 35.50 28.53 1.01
CA ALA A 57 35.50 27.08 0.81
C ALA A 57 34.80 26.68 -0.49
N VAL A 58 33.71 27.34 -0.86
CA VAL A 58 32.96 27.08 -2.09
C VAL A 58 33.77 27.47 -3.34
N VAL A 59 34.39 28.64 -3.35
CA VAL A 59 35.16 29.13 -4.52
C VAL A 59 36.56 28.55 -4.60
N TRP A 60 37.07 27.98 -3.50
CA TRP A 60 38.43 27.45 -3.40
C TRP A 60 38.44 26.03 -2.82
N PRO A 61 38.18 25.00 -3.65
CA PRO A 61 38.09 23.60 -3.19
C PRO A 61 39.34 23.08 -2.46
N SER A 62 40.55 23.56 -2.78
CA SER A 62 41.76 23.08 -2.09
C SER A 62 41.88 23.51 -0.64
N GLU A 63 41.18 24.58 -0.22
CA GLU A 63 41.15 25.06 1.17
C GLU A 63 39.95 24.51 1.94
N TRP A 64 39.05 23.79 1.27
CA TRP A 64 37.76 23.37 1.81
C TRP A 64 37.90 22.59 3.12
N ASN A 65 38.80 21.60 3.18
CA ASN A 65 39.04 20.78 4.38
C ASN A 65 39.59 21.60 5.55
N ASP A 66 40.54 22.49 5.28
CA ASP A 66 41.13 23.34 6.32
C ASP A 66 40.10 24.32 6.89
N ILE A 67 39.27 24.90 6.01
CA ILE A 67 38.19 25.79 6.42
C ILE A 67 37.17 25.00 7.25
N LEU A 68 36.75 23.81 6.82
CA LEU A 68 35.84 22.98 7.60
C LEU A 68 36.41 22.66 8.99
N GLN A 69 37.67 22.26 9.08
CA GLN A 69 38.33 21.97 10.36
C GLN A 69 38.38 23.21 11.26
N LEU A 70 38.72 24.37 10.70
CA LEU A 70 38.74 25.62 11.45
C LEU A 70 37.35 26.01 11.96
N LEU A 71 36.31 25.85 11.13
CA LEU A 71 34.92 26.11 11.54
C LEU A 71 34.47 25.13 12.63
N HIS A 72 34.85 23.86 12.52
CA HIS A 72 34.63 22.87 13.56
C HIS A 72 35.30 23.28 14.89
N ASP A 73 36.55 23.72 14.85
CA ASP A 73 37.27 24.15 16.05
C ASP A 73 36.66 25.43 16.65
N ALA A 74 36.21 26.36 15.81
CA ALA A 74 35.50 27.56 16.25
C ALA A 74 34.15 27.25 16.93
N LEU A 75 33.43 26.19 16.52
CA LEU A 75 32.22 25.73 17.21
C LEU A 75 32.54 25.30 18.65
N ALA A 76 33.67 24.64 18.86
CA ALA A 76 34.13 24.16 20.17
C ALA A 76 34.67 25.27 21.09
N ASP A 77 35.02 26.44 20.53
CA ASP A 77 35.57 27.56 21.30
C ASP A 77 34.50 28.22 22.20
N ALA A 78 34.86 28.43 23.46
CA ALA A 78 34.05 29.11 24.46
C ALA A 78 33.99 30.64 24.23
N ALA A 79 34.95 31.22 23.51
CA ALA A 79 34.98 32.64 23.17
C ALA A 79 33.96 32.99 22.08
N LEU A 80 33.49 32.02 21.28
CA LEU A 80 32.45 32.25 20.28
C LEU A 80 31.10 32.46 20.96
N SER A 81 30.50 33.63 20.73
CA SER A 81 29.17 33.94 21.26
C SER A 81 28.13 32.93 20.75
N CYS A 82 27.10 32.65 21.55
CA CYS A 82 26.01 31.73 21.15
C CYS A 82 25.34 32.17 19.84
N ALA A 83 25.15 33.49 19.62
CA ALA A 83 24.61 34.01 18.37
C ALA A 83 25.51 33.68 17.16
N HIS A 84 26.83 33.83 17.29
CA HIS A 84 27.77 33.47 16.23
C HIS A 84 27.88 31.96 16.03
N ARG A 85 27.77 31.17 17.11
CA ARG A 85 27.76 29.70 17.02
C ARG A 85 26.51 29.19 16.30
N THR A 86 25.34 29.70 16.66
CA THR A 86 24.07 29.44 15.98
C THR A 86 24.17 29.79 14.49
N LEU A 87 24.70 30.98 14.16
CA LEU A 87 24.93 31.39 12.77
C LEU A 87 25.86 30.41 12.05
N LEU A 88 26.99 30.02 12.66
CA LEU A 88 27.94 29.10 12.05
C LEU A 88 27.28 27.75 11.73
N LEU A 89 26.50 27.20 12.65
CA LEU A 89 25.74 25.97 12.42
C LEU A 89 24.77 26.10 11.24
N GLU A 90 24.09 27.25 11.10
CA GLU A 90 23.19 27.51 9.96
C GLU A 90 23.93 27.68 8.63
N LEU A 91 25.19 28.15 8.64
CA LEU A 91 25.99 28.36 7.44
C LEU A 91 26.70 27.09 6.93
N LEU A 92 26.91 26.08 7.78
CA LEU A 92 27.65 24.86 7.41
C LEU A 92 27.12 24.15 6.16
N PRO A 93 25.80 23.98 5.95
CA PRO A 93 25.29 23.39 4.69
C PRO A 93 25.69 24.19 3.44
N GLY A 94 25.96 25.49 3.58
CA GLY A 94 26.39 26.37 2.50
C GLY A 94 27.76 26.00 1.92
N LEU A 95 28.60 25.24 2.64
CA LEU A 95 29.87 24.72 2.11
C LEU A 95 29.68 23.75 0.92
N LEU A 96 28.46 23.24 0.74
CA LEU A 96 28.11 22.29 -0.33
C LEU A 96 27.50 22.98 -1.56
N GLU A 97 27.34 24.30 -1.54
CA GLU A 97 26.79 25.04 -2.67
C GLU A 97 27.73 24.96 -3.88
N GLY A 98 27.25 24.43 -5.00
CA GLY A 98 28.02 24.34 -6.25
C GLY A 98 29.17 23.32 -6.24
N ASP A 99 29.27 22.51 -5.19
CA ASP A 99 30.32 21.53 -5.04
C ASP A 99 30.18 20.38 -6.05
N SER A 100 31.31 19.94 -6.62
CA SER A 100 31.36 18.80 -7.54
C SER A 100 31.40 17.45 -6.81
N ASP A 101 31.87 17.40 -5.57
CA ASP A 101 31.93 16.19 -4.74
C ASP A 101 31.01 16.29 -3.51
N VAL A 102 29.75 16.66 -3.79
CA VAL A 102 28.67 16.82 -2.80
C VAL A 102 28.58 15.62 -1.84
N LYS A 103 28.92 14.42 -2.32
CA LYS A 103 28.86 13.21 -1.51
C LYS A 103 29.96 13.20 -0.45
N ALA A 104 31.23 13.30 -0.82
CA ALA A 104 32.34 13.19 0.12
C ALA A 104 32.34 14.37 1.11
N HIS A 105 32.22 15.59 0.60
CA HIS A 105 32.15 16.80 1.42
C HIS A 105 30.87 16.86 2.26
N GLY A 106 29.74 16.39 1.72
CA GLY A 106 28.49 16.29 2.47
C GLY A 106 28.61 15.35 3.66
N GLU A 107 29.31 14.22 3.53
CA GLU A 107 29.58 13.32 4.65
C GLU A 107 30.44 13.98 5.74
N SER A 108 31.43 14.80 5.38
CA SER A 108 32.26 15.53 6.35
C SER A 108 31.50 16.62 7.10
N VAL A 109 30.68 17.43 6.39
CA VAL A 109 29.79 18.42 7.04
C VAL A 109 28.78 17.73 7.96
N CYS A 110 28.23 16.60 7.50
CA CYS A 110 27.34 15.75 8.27
C CYS A 110 28.00 15.25 9.57
N ASP A 111 29.25 14.79 9.51
CA ASP A 111 29.99 14.33 10.67
C ASP A 111 30.19 15.45 11.71
N VAL A 112 30.53 16.67 11.29
CA VAL A 112 30.63 17.86 12.17
C VAL A 112 29.31 18.14 12.88
N LEU A 113 28.20 18.23 12.12
CA LEU A 113 26.88 18.52 12.68
C LEU A 113 26.40 17.43 13.65
N LEU A 114 26.62 16.16 13.31
CA LEU A 114 26.21 15.01 14.13
C LEU A 114 27.01 14.90 15.43
N GLN A 115 28.32 15.12 15.39
CA GLN A 115 29.16 15.16 16.58
C GLN A 115 28.73 16.28 17.52
N TRP A 116 28.44 17.46 16.96
CA TRP A 116 27.96 18.61 17.74
C TRP A 116 26.59 18.35 18.40
N LEU A 117 25.64 17.78 17.63
CA LEU A 117 24.31 17.43 18.12
C LEU A 117 24.37 16.40 19.26
N LEU A 118 25.15 15.34 19.12
CA LEU A 118 25.29 14.33 20.18
C LEU A 118 25.99 14.88 21.43
N ALA A 119 27.03 15.69 21.27
CA ALA A 119 27.69 16.34 22.41
C ALA A 119 26.71 17.22 23.20
N THR A 120 25.82 17.92 22.49
CA THR A 120 24.78 18.76 23.12
C THR A 120 23.70 17.93 23.81
N VAL A 121 23.27 16.81 23.23
CA VAL A 121 22.32 15.87 23.86
C VAL A 121 22.88 15.31 25.17
N ARG A 122 24.16 14.96 25.21
CA ARG A 122 24.83 14.48 26.44
C ARG A 122 24.80 15.55 27.55
N LYS A 123 25.08 16.82 27.21
CA LYS A 123 25.04 17.93 28.17
C LYS A 123 23.63 18.25 28.69
N GLN A 124 22.60 18.13 27.85
CA GLN A 124 21.22 18.38 28.29
C GLN A 124 20.71 17.34 29.31
N GLY A 125 21.25 16.12 29.29
CA GLY A 125 20.96 15.11 30.33
C GLY A 125 21.49 15.48 31.72
N GLU A 126 22.49 16.36 31.79
CA GLU A 126 23.15 16.76 33.04
C GLU A 126 22.77 18.17 33.51
N SER A 127 22.28 19.04 32.61
CA SER A 127 21.88 20.41 32.92
C SER A 127 20.56 20.77 32.25
N ALA A 128 19.46 20.49 32.95
CA ALA A 128 18.12 20.90 32.57
C ALA A 128 17.97 22.43 32.79
N GLY A 129 18.32 23.27 31.82
CA GLY A 129 17.99 24.69 31.94
C GLY A 129 18.56 25.71 30.97
N ASP A 130 19.59 25.40 30.18
CA ASP A 130 20.23 26.45 29.37
C ASP A 130 19.53 26.66 28.02
N SER A 131 18.69 27.69 27.94
CA SER A 131 18.00 28.13 26.73
C SER A 131 18.94 28.33 25.54
N LYS A 132 20.17 28.77 25.79
CA LYS A 132 21.23 28.97 24.80
C LYS A 132 21.63 27.67 24.08
N HIS A 133 21.78 26.58 24.83
CA HIS A 133 22.09 25.27 24.24
C HIS A 133 20.92 24.72 23.41
N GLN A 134 19.70 25.17 23.67
CA GLN A 134 18.54 24.78 22.88
C GLN A 134 18.49 25.49 21.52
N GLU A 135 18.93 26.75 21.43
CA GLU A 135 19.03 27.48 20.16
C GLU A 135 20.10 26.87 19.25
N ASP A 136 21.32 26.66 19.78
CA ASP A 136 22.40 25.98 19.06
C ASP A 136 21.95 24.59 18.57
N TRP A 137 21.26 23.82 19.42
CA TRP A 137 20.77 22.49 19.04
C TRP A 137 19.71 22.54 17.92
N ARG A 138 18.78 23.50 17.96
CA ARG A 138 17.77 23.68 16.90
C ARG A 138 18.43 24.08 15.57
N ALA A 139 19.42 24.96 15.61
CA ALA A 139 20.16 25.39 14.42
C ALA A 139 20.94 24.23 13.79
N ALA A 140 21.67 23.45 14.60
CA ALA A 140 22.36 22.26 14.12
C ALA A 140 21.40 21.20 13.54
N LEU A 141 20.24 20.99 14.16
CA LEU A 141 19.23 20.07 13.63
C LEU A 141 18.67 20.57 12.30
N LYS A 142 18.33 21.86 12.20
CA LYS A 142 17.84 22.48 10.96
C LYS A 142 18.88 22.37 9.84
N ALA A 143 20.15 22.61 10.13
CA ALA A 143 21.26 22.45 9.19
C ALA A 143 21.38 21.00 8.73
N LEU A 144 21.30 20.02 9.64
CA LEU A 144 21.33 18.60 9.32
C LEU A 144 20.18 18.19 8.37
N LEU A 145 18.98 18.72 8.58
CA LEU A 145 17.79 18.40 7.78
C LEU A 145 17.81 19.01 6.37
N VAL A 146 18.60 20.06 6.14
CA VAL A 146 18.78 20.72 4.83
C VAL A 146 19.87 20.06 3.98
N LEU A 147 20.68 19.16 4.57
CA LEU A 147 21.72 18.47 3.83
C LEU A 147 21.16 17.68 2.62
N PRO A 148 21.96 17.50 1.56
CA PRO A 148 21.60 16.70 0.39
C PRO A 148 21.21 15.25 0.77
N LYS A 149 20.38 14.62 -0.06
CA LYS A 149 19.86 13.26 0.17
C LYS A 149 20.97 12.21 0.25
N GLU A 150 22.12 12.49 -0.37
CA GLU A 150 23.33 11.67 -0.38
C GLU A 150 23.86 11.44 1.04
N CYS A 151 23.64 12.38 1.97
CA CYS A 151 24.07 12.29 3.36
C CYS A 151 23.13 11.46 4.25
N TYR A 152 21.90 11.16 3.80
CA TYR A 152 20.86 10.58 4.68
C TYR A 152 21.23 9.19 5.20
N SER A 153 21.89 8.36 4.38
CA SER A 153 22.36 7.05 4.83
C SER A 153 23.39 7.18 5.96
N LYS A 154 24.34 8.12 5.82
CA LYS A 154 25.35 8.41 6.85
C LYS A 154 24.71 8.92 8.14
N ILE A 155 23.72 9.82 8.07
CA ILE A 155 22.96 10.30 9.23
C ILE A 155 22.34 9.13 9.99
N VAL A 156 21.64 8.25 9.28
CA VAL A 156 20.96 7.09 9.89
C VAL A 156 21.97 6.11 10.47
N GLN A 157 23.04 5.78 9.74
CA GLN A 157 24.10 4.88 10.21
C GLN A 157 24.77 5.41 11.48
N PHE A 158 25.11 6.70 11.50
CA PHE A 158 25.72 7.33 12.66
C PHE A 158 24.77 7.29 13.86
N CYS A 159 23.52 7.73 13.67
CA CYS A 159 22.50 7.68 14.72
C CYS A 159 22.32 6.24 15.23
N ALA A 160 22.16 5.26 14.35
CA ALA A 160 21.99 3.86 14.71
C ALA A 160 23.18 3.29 15.51
N SER A 161 24.42 3.61 15.10
CA SER A 161 25.65 3.15 15.76
C SER A 161 25.82 3.72 17.18
N GLN A 162 25.14 4.82 17.50
CA GLN A 162 25.21 5.53 18.78
C GLN A 162 23.97 5.31 19.65
N LEU A 163 23.07 4.39 19.28
CA LEU A 163 21.95 4.01 20.15
C LEU A 163 22.49 3.38 21.46
N PRO A 164 21.88 3.64 22.63
CA PRO A 164 20.66 4.43 22.85
C PRO A 164 20.88 5.97 22.94
N GLN A 165 22.13 6.45 22.95
CA GLN A 165 22.47 7.86 23.21
C GLN A 165 21.92 8.83 22.16
N SER A 166 21.85 8.38 20.91
CA SER A 166 21.31 9.14 19.78
C SER A 166 19.77 9.14 19.71
N LEU A 167 19.07 8.36 20.55
CA LEU A 167 17.61 8.23 20.45
C LEU A 167 16.89 9.60 20.50
N PRO A 168 17.23 10.56 21.38
CA PRO A 168 16.62 11.89 21.37
C PRO A 168 16.77 12.62 20.02
N LEU A 169 17.92 12.47 19.35
CA LEU A 169 18.16 13.02 18.02
C LEU A 169 17.28 12.32 16.96
N CYS A 170 17.19 10.99 16.99
CA CYS A 170 16.27 10.25 16.11
C CYS A 170 14.83 10.72 16.30
N LYS A 171 14.37 10.88 17.56
CA LYS A 171 13.03 11.38 17.88
C LYS A 171 12.81 12.77 17.28
N ALA A 172 13.79 13.66 17.44
CA ALA A 172 13.74 15.01 16.90
C ALA A 172 13.64 15.03 15.37
N ILE A 173 14.45 14.23 14.68
CA ILE A 173 14.42 14.12 13.21
C ILE A 173 13.05 13.61 12.74
N LEU A 174 12.55 12.52 13.32
CA LEU A 174 11.34 11.85 12.85
C LEU A 174 10.05 12.62 13.12
N THR A 175 10.02 13.43 14.18
CA THR A 175 8.88 14.29 14.54
C THR A 175 8.92 15.67 13.88
N ASN A 176 10.05 16.06 13.26
CA ASN A 176 10.17 17.33 12.58
C ASN A 176 9.43 17.29 11.23
N SER A 177 8.52 18.25 11.02
CA SER A 177 7.74 18.38 9.77
C SER A 177 8.60 18.77 8.56
N SER A 178 9.78 19.33 8.77
CA SER A 178 10.72 19.71 7.70
C SER A 178 11.63 18.56 7.27
N ALA A 179 11.65 17.44 8.01
CA ALA A 179 12.47 16.29 7.64
C ALA A 179 11.92 15.63 6.36
N SER A 180 12.78 15.51 5.35
CA SER A 180 12.45 14.89 4.06
C SER A 180 11.95 13.45 4.23
N ASP A 181 10.93 13.08 3.45
CA ASP A 181 10.45 11.69 3.38
C ASP A 181 11.56 10.72 2.95
N LEU A 182 12.56 11.17 2.18
CA LEU A 182 13.74 10.36 1.82
C LEU A 182 14.61 10.04 3.06
N LEU A 183 14.73 10.96 4.02
CA LEU A 183 15.45 10.71 5.27
C LEU A 183 14.67 9.73 6.15
N LYS A 184 13.35 9.88 6.25
CA LYS A 184 12.48 8.93 6.96
C LYS A 184 12.51 7.54 6.31
N ARG A 185 12.55 7.47 4.97
CA ARG A 185 12.73 6.23 4.21
C ARG A 185 14.09 5.57 4.47
N ALA A 186 15.16 6.35 4.68
CA ALA A 186 16.46 5.80 5.09
C ALA A 186 16.43 5.18 6.49
N PHE A 187 15.68 5.76 7.44
CA PHE A 187 15.43 5.12 8.75
C PHE A 187 14.63 3.82 8.61
N GLU A 188 13.62 3.79 7.74
CA GLU A 188 12.89 2.56 7.43
C GLU A 188 13.81 1.50 6.82
N GLU A 189 14.67 1.87 5.86
CA GLU A 189 15.66 0.96 5.26
C GLU A 189 16.58 0.34 6.32
N TRP A 190 17.09 1.16 7.25
CA TRP A 190 17.88 0.67 8.38
C TRP A 190 17.11 -0.33 9.26
N LEU A 191 15.82 -0.08 9.56
CA LEU A 191 14.99 -1.04 10.30
C LEU A 191 14.82 -2.37 9.55
N VAL A 192 14.61 -2.29 8.23
CA VAL A 192 14.45 -3.48 7.37
C VAL A 192 15.73 -4.30 7.29
N LEU A 193 16.91 -3.65 7.27
CA LEU A 193 18.21 -4.30 7.19
C LEU A 193 18.71 -4.83 8.53
N SER A 194 18.47 -4.10 9.63
CA SER A 194 18.97 -4.48 10.96
C SER A 194 18.32 -5.74 11.52
N GLY A 195 17.12 -6.09 11.03
CA GLY A 195 16.35 -7.25 11.49
C GLY A 195 16.05 -7.20 12.99
N ASN A 196 15.51 -8.30 13.52
CA ASN A 196 15.23 -8.44 14.95
C ASN A 196 16.50 -8.52 15.83
N ALA A 197 17.69 -8.33 15.26
CA ALA A 197 18.98 -8.61 15.88
C ALA A 197 19.70 -7.37 16.43
N SER A 198 19.02 -6.22 16.58
CA SER A 198 19.66 -5.06 17.20
C SER A 198 19.82 -5.25 18.72
N GLN A 199 21.02 -4.95 19.23
CA GLN A 199 21.30 -4.90 20.67
C GLN A 199 20.39 -3.90 21.43
N HIS A 200 19.74 -3.00 20.68
CA HIS A 200 18.84 -1.97 21.18
C HIS A 200 17.42 -2.10 20.60
N ALA A 201 16.86 -3.31 20.69
CA ALA A 201 15.52 -3.61 20.19
C ALA A 201 14.44 -2.63 20.70
N ASP A 202 14.57 -2.13 21.93
CA ASP A 202 13.66 -1.12 22.51
C ASP A 202 13.75 0.22 21.77
N CYS A 203 14.96 0.66 21.44
CA CYS A 203 15.17 1.89 20.66
C CYS A 203 14.67 1.72 19.22
N ALA A 204 14.91 0.56 18.60
CA ALA A 204 14.41 0.26 17.27
C ALA A 204 12.87 0.27 17.22
N ARG A 205 12.19 -0.30 18.22
CA ARG A 205 10.73 -0.24 18.37
C ARG A 205 10.21 1.18 18.55
N ASP A 206 10.92 2.02 19.31
CA ASP A 206 10.57 3.43 19.48
C ASP A 206 10.69 4.22 18.17
N ILE A 207 11.75 3.98 17.39
CA ILE A 207 11.96 4.56 16.05
C ILE A 207 10.87 4.09 15.09
N GLU A 208 10.55 2.80 15.09
CA GLU A 208 9.49 2.22 14.26
C GLU A 208 8.12 2.84 14.58
N ARG A 209 7.78 2.99 15.88
CA ARG A 209 6.54 3.66 16.30
C ARG A 209 6.48 5.08 15.74
N LEU A 210 7.57 5.85 15.86
CA LEU A 210 7.61 7.23 15.38
C LEU A 210 7.50 7.33 13.87
N LEU A 211 8.11 6.42 13.11
CA LEU A 211 7.91 6.35 11.67
C LEU A 211 6.45 6.06 11.32
N ARG A 212 5.81 5.07 11.96
CA ARG A 212 4.38 4.78 11.74
C ARG A 212 3.47 5.98 12.02
N GLU A 213 3.82 6.80 13.01
CA GLU A 213 3.04 7.97 13.41
C GLU A 213 3.29 9.21 12.53
N ASN A 214 4.53 9.41 12.05
CA ASN A 214 4.98 10.67 11.43
C ASN A 214 5.42 10.55 9.96
N PHE A 215 5.39 9.34 9.38
CA PHE A 215 5.72 9.08 7.98
C PHE A 215 4.60 8.29 7.32
N SER A 216 3.81 8.96 6.49
CA SER A 216 2.69 8.34 5.75
C SER A 216 3.15 7.24 4.79
N GLY A 217 4.40 7.32 4.30
CA GLY A 217 5.02 6.31 3.44
C GLY A 217 5.61 5.10 4.18
N PHE A 218 5.54 5.04 5.51
CA PHE A 218 6.09 3.93 6.28
C PHE A 218 5.47 2.59 5.87
N GLY A 219 6.31 1.57 5.71
CA GLY A 219 5.94 0.24 5.24
C GLY A 219 6.04 0.08 3.73
N SER A 220 6.43 1.14 2.99
CA SER A 220 6.61 1.08 1.54
C SER A 220 7.76 0.14 1.17
N LEU A 221 8.92 0.25 1.83
CA LEU A 221 10.06 -0.64 1.62
C LEU A 221 9.76 -2.07 2.05
N LEU A 222 9.04 -2.24 3.18
CA LEU A 222 8.56 -3.54 3.62
C LEU A 222 7.63 -4.19 2.59
N CYS A 223 6.75 -3.38 1.96
CA CYS A 223 5.86 -3.83 0.90
C CYS A 223 6.63 -4.21 -0.37
N GLU A 224 7.61 -3.40 -0.80
CA GLU A 224 8.49 -3.71 -1.95
C GLU A 224 9.24 -5.04 -1.74
N LYS A 225 9.81 -5.24 -0.54
CA LYS A 225 10.49 -6.49 -0.15
C LYS A 225 9.53 -7.67 -0.07
N ALA A 226 8.31 -7.47 0.42
CA ALA A 226 7.28 -8.51 0.46
C ALA A 226 6.85 -8.93 -0.96
N CYS A 227 6.66 -7.97 -1.86
CA CYS A 227 6.35 -8.24 -3.27
C CYS A 227 7.50 -8.99 -3.94
N SER A 228 8.75 -8.56 -3.73
CA SER A 228 9.92 -9.24 -4.28
C SER A 228 10.06 -10.67 -3.77
N THR A 229 9.86 -10.88 -2.46
CA THR A 229 9.84 -12.23 -1.83
C THR A 229 8.74 -13.11 -2.41
N LEU A 230 7.55 -12.55 -2.64
CA LEU A 230 6.43 -13.26 -3.26
C LEU A 230 6.80 -13.72 -4.68
N LEU A 231 7.38 -12.83 -5.49
CA LEU A 231 7.81 -13.14 -6.86
C LEU A 231 8.97 -14.14 -6.90
N SER A 232 9.86 -14.14 -5.90
CA SER A 232 10.98 -15.08 -5.79
C SER A 232 10.60 -16.44 -5.21
N SER A 233 9.32 -16.68 -4.88
CA SER A 233 8.86 -17.95 -4.27
C SER A 233 9.05 -19.20 -5.16
N GLY A 234 9.51 -19.01 -6.40
CA GLY A 234 9.87 -20.09 -7.32
C GLY A 234 8.66 -20.84 -7.87
N SER A 235 8.92 -21.85 -8.70
CA SER A 235 7.86 -22.75 -9.17
C SER A 235 7.33 -23.60 -8.02
N LEU A 236 6.02 -23.63 -7.86
CA LEU A 236 5.38 -24.50 -6.88
C LEU A 236 5.59 -25.96 -7.27
N SER A 237 6.06 -26.79 -6.34
CA SER A 237 6.41 -28.20 -6.59
C SER A 237 5.87 -29.17 -5.53
N SER A 238 5.34 -28.67 -4.42
CA SER A 238 4.91 -29.49 -3.28
C SER A 238 3.96 -28.74 -2.34
N MET A 239 3.28 -29.46 -1.44
CA MET A 239 2.46 -28.83 -0.38
C MET A 239 3.26 -27.93 0.58
N SER A 240 4.56 -28.17 0.78
CA SER A 240 5.40 -27.27 1.57
C SER A 240 5.65 -25.93 0.86
N SER A 241 5.75 -25.93 -0.47
CA SER A 241 5.82 -24.70 -1.27
C SER A 241 4.53 -23.87 -1.14
N LEU A 242 3.36 -24.52 -1.01
CA LEU A 242 2.08 -23.84 -0.80
C LEU A 242 2.02 -23.10 0.54
N ARG A 243 2.52 -23.69 1.64
CA ARG A 243 2.59 -23.00 2.94
C ARG A 243 3.49 -21.76 2.89
N THR A 244 4.62 -21.87 2.19
CA THR A 244 5.54 -20.74 1.98
C THR A 244 4.87 -19.63 1.17
N LEU A 245 4.19 -19.99 0.08
CA LEU A 245 3.41 -19.06 -0.73
C LEU A 245 2.29 -18.40 0.08
N GLN A 246 1.57 -19.16 0.92
CA GLN A 246 0.52 -18.62 1.78
C GLN A 246 1.09 -17.55 2.72
N GLY A 247 2.23 -17.82 3.38
CA GLY A 247 2.91 -16.85 4.23
C GLY A 247 3.29 -15.57 3.47
N ALA A 248 3.89 -15.71 2.29
CA ALA A 248 4.26 -14.56 1.45
C ALA A 248 3.03 -13.74 1.01
N LEU A 249 1.95 -14.39 0.59
CA LEU A 249 0.70 -13.73 0.21
C LEU A 249 0.06 -12.99 1.40
N GLN A 250 0.07 -13.58 2.60
CA GLN A 250 -0.46 -12.92 3.81
C GLN A 250 0.29 -11.63 4.12
N VAL A 251 1.61 -11.62 3.99
CA VAL A 251 2.43 -10.41 4.20
C VAL A 251 2.07 -9.34 3.17
N VAL A 252 1.98 -9.68 1.88
CA VAL A 252 1.58 -8.72 0.83
C VAL A 252 0.16 -8.20 1.06
N HIS A 253 -0.78 -9.05 1.46
CA HIS A 253 -2.15 -8.64 1.79
C HIS A 253 -2.22 -7.64 2.94
N ALA A 254 -1.36 -7.80 3.97
CA ALA A 254 -1.28 -6.87 5.09
C ALA A 254 -0.90 -5.44 4.65
N PHE A 255 -0.04 -5.30 3.64
CA PHE A 255 0.34 -4.00 3.08
C PHE A 255 -0.59 -3.50 1.98
N SER A 256 -1.35 -4.37 1.33
CA SER A 256 -2.10 -4.08 0.11
C SER A 256 -3.12 -2.94 0.21
N MET A 257 -3.63 -2.63 1.40
CA MET A 257 -4.56 -1.52 1.62
C MET A 257 -3.85 -0.17 1.74
N LEU A 258 -2.67 -0.14 2.37
CA LEU A 258 -1.89 1.07 2.61
C LEU A 258 -0.98 1.41 1.42
N HIS A 259 -0.37 0.38 0.82
CA HIS A 259 0.63 0.48 -0.23
C HIS A 259 0.15 -0.15 -1.54
N ARG A 260 -1.14 0.07 -1.87
CA ARG A 260 -1.80 -0.53 -3.03
C ARG A 260 -1.05 -0.29 -4.34
N GLU A 261 -0.51 0.92 -4.52
CA GLU A 261 0.21 1.30 -5.75
C GLU A 261 1.53 0.53 -5.90
N ILE A 262 2.21 0.21 -4.80
CA ILE A 262 3.43 -0.60 -4.82
C ILE A 262 3.08 -2.02 -5.28
N VAL A 263 2.06 -2.64 -4.67
CA VAL A 263 1.60 -3.98 -5.07
C VAL A 263 1.16 -4.00 -6.54
N ARG A 264 0.45 -2.95 -6.98
CA ARG A 264 -0.06 -2.80 -8.35
C ARG A 264 1.06 -2.74 -9.40
N THR A 265 2.17 -2.08 -9.09
CA THR A 265 3.31 -1.88 -9.99
C THR A 265 4.29 -3.05 -9.96
N HIS A 266 4.44 -3.73 -8.83
CA HIS A 266 5.43 -4.80 -8.66
C HIS A 266 4.91 -6.18 -9.06
N VAL A 267 3.65 -6.52 -8.76
CA VAL A 267 3.14 -7.88 -9.02
C VAL A 267 2.34 -7.92 -10.33
N PRO A 268 2.80 -8.65 -11.36
CA PRO A 268 2.09 -8.73 -12.64
C PRO A 268 0.93 -9.73 -12.60
N ASN A 269 -0.05 -9.56 -13.49
CA ASN A 269 -1.14 -10.52 -13.67
C ASN A 269 -0.65 -11.91 -14.12
N SER A 270 0.44 -11.96 -14.90
CA SER A 270 1.06 -13.23 -15.32
C SER A 270 1.50 -14.08 -14.13
N PHE A 271 2.06 -13.45 -13.08
CA PHE A 271 2.39 -14.14 -11.82
C PHE A 271 1.13 -14.75 -11.17
N VAL A 272 0.03 -13.98 -11.07
CA VAL A 272 -1.22 -14.48 -10.47
C VAL A 272 -1.73 -15.72 -11.24
N VAL A 273 -1.67 -15.69 -12.57
CA VAL A 273 -2.09 -16.82 -13.42
C VAL A 273 -1.14 -18.01 -13.25
N SER A 274 0.17 -17.81 -13.44
CA SER A 274 1.15 -18.90 -13.38
C SER A 274 1.17 -19.59 -12.01
N THR A 275 1.07 -18.81 -10.93
CA THR A 275 1.00 -19.34 -9.57
C THR A 275 -0.30 -20.10 -9.32
N THR A 276 -1.42 -19.62 -9.87
CA THR A 276 -2.69 -20.36 -9.77
C THR A 276 -2.62 -21.68 -10.54
N VAL A 277 -2.09 -21.67 -11.77
CA VAL A 277 -1.90 -22.88 -12.58
C VAL A 277 -1.00 -23.87 -11.85
N GLY A 278 0.15 -23.44 -11.33
CA GLY A 278 1.05 -24.32 -10.57
C GLY A 278 0.40 -24.91 -9.31
N LEU A 279 -0.46 -24.15 -8.62
CA LEU A 279 -1.24 -24.65 -7.50
C LEU A 279 -2.28 -25.68 -7.94
N LEU A 280 -2.97 -25.45 -9.06
CA LEU A 280 -3.93 -26.41 -9.63
C LEU A 280 -3.24 -27.68 -10.15
N ASP A 281 -2.02 -27.58 -10.66
CA ASP A 281 -1.21 -28.72 -11.10
C ASP A 281 -0.82 -29.60 -9.91
N ILE A 282 -0.46 -29.02 -8.75
CA ILE A 282 -0.22 -29.77 -7.50
C ILE A 282 -1.50 -30.50 -7.07
N VAL A 283 -2.63 -29.78 -7.04
CA VAL A 283 -3.93 -30.36 -6.69
C VAL A 283 -4.28 -31.50 -7.65
N GLY A 284 -4.04 -31.34 -8.95
CA GLY A 284 -4.31 -32.37 -9.95
C GLY A 284 -3.37 -33.57 -9.83
N ALA A 285 -2.09 -33.36 -9.54
CA ALA A 285 -1.08 -34.41 -9.44
C ALA A 285 -1.31 -35.33 -8.24
N GLU A 286 -1.67 -34.79 -7.07
CA GLU A 286 -2.00 -35.60 -5.88
C GLU A 286 -3.22 -36.51 -6.09
N ASN A 287 -4.08 -36.17 -7.05
CA ASN A 287 -5.28 -36.93 -7.37
C ASN A 287 -5.11 -37.90 -8.55
N LYS A 288 -3.93 -37.96 -9.19
CA LYS A 288 -3.64 -38.95 -10.23
C LYS A 288 -3.22 -40.26 -9.59
N ASP A 289 -4.16 -41.19 -9.44
CA ASP A 289 -3.81 -42.61 -9.30
C ASP A 289 -3.05 -43.02 -10.58
N ASP A 290 -1.90 -43.70 -10.45
CA ASP A 290 -0.96 -44.10 -11.52
C ASP A 290 -1.60 -44.84 -12.72
N LYS A 291 -2.89 -45.21 -12.63
CA LYS A 291 -3.65 -45.92 -13.66
C LYS A 291 -4.48 -45.02 -14.58
N GLN A 292 -4.47 -43.69 -14.41
CA GLN A 292 -5.38 -42.78 -15.13
C GLN A 292 -4.67 -41.78 -16.08
N GLN A 293 -3.43 -42.06 -16.50
CA GLN A 293 -2.63 -41.14 -17.32
C GLN A 293 -3.21 -40.84 -18.72
N ASP A 294 -4.11 -41.67 -19.27
CA ASP A 294 -4.57 -41.55 -20.67
C ASP A 294 -5.96 -40.90 -20.85
N ALA A 295 -6.64 -40.48 -19.79
CA ALA A 295 -7.95 -39.87 -19.93
C ALA A 295 -7.86 -38.35 -19.97
N LYS A 296 -8.34 -37.73 -21.08
CA LYS A 296 -8.98 -36.39 -21.10
C LYS A 296 -10.25 -36.39 -20.23
N GLY A 297 -10.14 -36.91 -19.01
CA GLY A 297 -11.19 -37.17 -18.05
C GLY A 297 -11.34 -36.02 -17.07
N PRO A 298 -12.46 -35.99 -16.33
CA PRO A 298 -12.78 -34.93 -15.39
C PRO A 298 -11.66 -34.80 -14.36
N TRP A 299 -11.40 -33.57 -13.93
CA TRP A 299 -10.52 -33.34 -12.79
C TRP A 299 -11.03 -34.22 -11.64
N PRO A 300 -10.22 -35.20 -11.18
CA PRO A 300 -10.67 -36.22 -10.25
C PRO A 300 -11.22 -35.58 -8.98
N CYS A 301 -12.26 -36.20 -8.40
CA CYS A 301 -12.79 -35.78 -7.09
C CYS A 301 -11.61 -35.54 -6.15
N ILE A 302 -11.45 -34.29 -5.70
CA ILE A 302 -10.27 -33.85 -4.97
C ILE A 302 -10.17 -34.69 -3.68
N LYS A 303 -9.30 -35.69 -3.64
CA LYS A 303 -8.99 -36.54 -2.47
C LYS A 303 -8.00 -35.83 -1.55
N MET A 304 -8.24 -34.55 -1.28
CA MET A 304 -7.46 -33.79 -0.30
C MET A 304 -8.03 -33.99 1.10
N THR A 305 -7.15 -33.96 2.10
CA THR A 305 -7.59 -33.79 3.48
C THR A 305 -8.28 -32.41 3.64
N GLN A 306 -9.10 -32.27 4.68
CA GLN A 306 -9.79 -30.99 4.96
C GLN A 306 -8.78 -29.83 5.16
N GLU A 307 -7.64 -30.11 5.77
CA GLU A 307 -6.56 -29.12 5.99
C GLU A 307 -5.94 -28.66 4.68
N GLU A 308 -5.67 -29.59 3.76
CA GLU A 308 -5.10 -29.30 2.44
C GLU A 308 -6.08 -28.52 1.57
N SER A 309 -7.36 -28.93 1.55
CA SER A 309 -8.41 -28.16 0.87
C SER A 309 -8.53 -26.74 1.43
N THR A 310 -8.48 -26.58 2.76
CA THR A 310 -8.52 -25.27 3.41
C THR A 310 -7.34 -24.40 3.01
N LEU A 311 -6.13 -24.98 2.96
CA LEU A 311 -4.92 -24.30 2.52
C LEU A 311 -5.03 -23.84 1.05
N VAL A 312 -5.39 -24.74 0.14
CA VAL A 312 -5.54 -24.48 -1.29
C VAL A 312 -6.56 -23.37 -1.54
N VAL A 313 -7.75 -23.46 -0.94
CA VAL A 313 -8.79 -22.44 -1.08
C VAL A 313 -8.34 -21.12 -0.47
N SER A 314 -7.63 -21.13 0.65
CA SER A 314 -7.08 -19.91 1.28
C SER A 314 -6.10 -19.17 0.37
N ILE A 315 -5.20 -19.90 -0.30
CA ILE A 315 -4.25 -19.34 -1.27
C ILE A 315 -5.00 -18.81 -2.49
N LEU A 316 -5.91 -19.59 -3.06
CA LEU A 316 -6.71 -19.16 -4.22
C LEU A 316 -7.52 -17.89 -3.94
N ARG A 317 -8.16 -17.81 -2.76
CA ARG A 317 -8.86 -16.58 -2.31
C ARG A 317 -7.91 -15.39 -2.21
N SER A 318 -6.69 -15.62 -1.75
CA SER A 318 -5.65 -14.59 -1.67
C SER A 318 -5.20 -14.13 -3.06
N LEU A 319 -5.08 -15.04 -4.02
CA LEU A 319 -4.78 -14.72 -5.42
C LEU A 319 -5.96 -13.98 -6.09
N VAL A 320 -7.21 -14.36 -5.82
CA VAL A 320 -8.41 -13.62 -6.27
C VAL A 320 -8.41 -12.19 -5.72
N LYS A 321 -8.07 -12.00 -4.43
CA LYS A 321 -7.96 -10.66 -3.84
C LYS A 321 -6.85 -9.85 -4.52
N LEU A 322 -5.69 -10.46 -4.76
CA LEU A 322 -4.55 -9.83 -5.41
C LEU A 322 -4.86 -9.41 -6.86
N SER A 323 -5.60 -10.23 -7.61
CA SER A 323 -6.08 -9.94 -8.97
C SER A 323 -6.91 -8.64 -9.08
N GLY A 324 -7.50 -8.18 -7.98
CA GLY A 324 -8.24 -6.91 -7.92
C GLY A 324 -7.36 -5.67 -7.70
N ILE A 325 -6.06 -5.85 -7.49
CA ILE A 325 -5.09 -4.78 -7.19
C ILE A 325 -4.07 -4.64 -8.33
N VAL A 326 -3.52 -5.77 -8.79
CA VAL A 326 -2.48 -5.83 -9.81
C VAL A 326 -2.91 -5.20 -11.13
N THR A 327 -1.94 -4.67 -11.88
CA THR A 327 -2.24 -3.99 -13.15
C THR A 327 -2.66 -4.98 -14.22
N ALA A 328 -3.87 -4.76 -14.76
CA ALA A 328 -4.34 -5.39 -15.98
C ALA A 328 -3.65 -4.77 -17.19
N VAL A 329 -2.44 -5.26 -17.51
CA VAL A 329 -1.77 -4.94 -18.77
C VAL A 329 -2.35 -5.85 -19.86
N PRO A 330 -3.00 -5.33 -20.91
CA PRO A 330 -3.50 -6.15 -22.02
C PRO A 330 -2.37 -6.96 -22.67
N GLY A 331 -2.67 -8.21 -23.04
CA GLY A 331 -1.70 -9.09 -23.72
C GLY A 331 -0.62 -9.70 -22.84
N CYS A 332 -0.74 -9.64 -21.50
CA CYS A 332 0.28 -10.16 -20.58
C CYS A 332 0.11 -11.65 -20.21
N VAL A 333 -1.00 -12.29 -20.58
CA VAL A 333 -1.29 -13.70 -20.29
C VAL A 333 -1.63 -14.43 -21.58
N SER A 334 -1.05 -15.61 -21.82
CA SER A 334 -1.36 -16.39 -23.02
C SER A 334 -2.69 -17.14 -22.91
N ILE A 335 -3.37 -17.40 -24.04
CA ILE A 335 -4.58 -18.23 -24.07
C ILE A 335 -4.35 -19.64 -23.49
N SER A 336 -3.16 -20.20 -23.70
CA SER A 336 -2.76 -21.52 -23.18
C SER A 336 -2.74 -21.54 -21.65
N GLU A 337 -2.19 -20.50 -21.02
CA GLU A 337 -2.19 -20.37 -19.56
C GLU A 337 -3.61 -20.19 -19.00
N VAL A 338 -4.47 -19.43 -19.69
CA VAL A 338 -5.87 -19.30 -19.28
C VAL A 338 -6.61 -20.63 -19.41
N ARG A 339 -6.36 -21.41 -20.46
CA ARG A 339 -6.93 -22.75 -20.62
C ARG A 339 -6.48 -23.71 -19.52
N LYS A 340 -5.22 -23.62 -19.07
CA LYS A 340 -4.74 -24.38 -17.91
C LYS A 340 -5.42 -23.91 -16.61
N LEU A 341 -5.56 -22.61 -16.43
CA LEU A 341 -6.26 -22.02 -15.28
C LEU A 341 -7.72 -22.50 -15.22
N CYS A 342 -8.43 -22.52 -16.35
CA CYS A 342 -9.83 -22.92 -16.40
C CYS A 342 -10.04 -24.44 -16.52
N ALA A 343 -8.99 -25.27 -16.57
CA ALA A 343 -9.11 -26.73 -16.70
C ALA A 343 -10.08 -27.37 -15.68
N PRO A 344 -10.10 -26.96 -14.38
CA PRO A 344 -11.12 -27.40 -13.43
C PRO A 344 -12.57 -27.09 -13.84
N LEU A 345 -12.80 -25.93 -14.47
CA LEU A 345 -14.12 -25.51 -14.96
C LEU A 345 -14.50 -26.33 -16.19
N LEU A 346 -13.57 -26.49 -17.14
CA LEU A 346 -13.79 -27.23 -18.39
C LEU A 346 -14.00 -28.74 -18.19
N ALA A 347 -13.64 -29.26 -17.01
CA ALA A 347 -13.98 -30.61 -16.59
C ALA A 347 -15.47 -30.80 -16.26
N ILE A 348 -16.21 -29.72 -15.97
CA ILE A 348 -17.63 -29.75 -15.64
C ILE A 348 -18.46 -29.85 -16.93
N ARG A 349 -18.56 -31.07 -17.46
CA ARG A 349 -19.21 -31.35 -18.75
C ARG A 349 -20.67 -31.82 -18.64
N ASN A 350 -21.11 -32.18 -17.45
CA ASN A 350 -22.47 -32.69 -17.20
C ASN A 350 -22.90 -32.40 -15.75
N GLU A 351 -24.18 -32.65 -15.47
CA GLU A 351 -24.80 -32.37 -14.16
C GLU A 351 -24.15 -33.16 -13.02
N ALA A 352 -23.71 -34.40 -13.26
CA ALA A 352 -23.04 -35.21 -12.25
C ALA A 352 -21.70 -34.57 -11.84
N ALA A 353 -20.89 -34.15 -12.80
CA ALA A 353 -19.64 -33.44 -12.53
C ALA A 353 -19.87 -32.10 -11.82
N ALA A 354 -20.99 -31.42 -12.11
CA ALA A 354 -21.36 -30.17 -11.43
C ALA A 354 -21.78 -30.41 -9.97
N LEU A 355 -22.43 -31.54 -9.66
CA LEU A 355 -22.79 -31.93 -8.29
C LEU A 355 -21.57 -32.36 -7.47
N ASP A 356 -20.59 -33.01 -8.09
CA ASP A 356 -19.38 -33.53 -7.41
C ASP A 356 -18.25 -32.50 -7.29
N CYS A 357 -18.39 -31.31 -7.88
CA CYS A 357 -17.31 -30.32 -7.89
C CYS A 357 -17.09 -29.63 -6.54
N HIS A 358 -15.84 -29.27 -6.25
CA HIS A 358 -15.50 -28.50 -5.05
C HIS A 358 -15.88 -27.02 -5.23
N LEU A 359 -17.12 -26.66 -4.90
CA LEU A 359 -17.70 -25.33 -5.17
C LEU A 359 -16.83 -24.12 -4.74
N PRO A 360 -16.20 -24.08 -3.54
CA PRO A 360 -15.33 -22.96 -3.19
C PRO A 360 -14.12 -22.78 -4.12
N LEU A 361 -13.63 -23.89 -4.69
CA LEU A 361 -12.52 -23.86 -5.62
C LEU A 361 -13.00 -23.36 -6.99
N VAL A 362 -14.13 -23.90 -7.45
CA VAL A 362 -14.80 -23.44 -8.68
C VAL A 362 -15.06 -21.94 -8.61
N GLU A 363 -15.54 -21.43 -7.48
CA GLU A 363 -15.75 -20.00 -7.28
C GLU A 363 -14.46 -19.19 -7.49
N CYS A 364 -13.33 -19.64 -6.92
CA CYS A 364 -12.06 -18.94 -7.03
C CYS A 364 -11.50 -18.97 -8.45
N VAL A 365 -11.48 -20.15 -9.08
CA VAL A 365 -10.97 -20.34 -10.44
C VAL A 365 -11.82 -19.55 -11.43
N PHE A 366 -13.14 -19.55 -11.27
CA PHE A 366 -14.04 -18.81 -12.14
C PHE A 366 -13.87 -17.30 -11.97
N ASN A 367 -13.76 -16.81 -10.73
CA ASN A 367 -13.45 -15.39 -10.47
C ASN A 367 -12.14 -14.96 -11.15
N LEU A 368 -11.07 -15.74 -10.99
CA LEU A 368 -9.77 -15.44 -11.59
C LEU A 368 -9.85 -15.45 -13.11
N THR A 369 -10.43 -16.50 -13.69
CA THR A 369 -10.59 -16.65 -15.15
C THR A 369 -11.30 -15.43 -15.73
N LEU A 370 -12.48 -15.08 -15.20
CA LEU A 370 -13.26 -13.96 -15.74
C LEU A 370 -12.55 -12.62 -15.63
N ARG A 371 -11.87 -12.35 -14.50
CA ARG A 371 -11.19 -11.06 -14.28
C ARG A 371 -9.97 -10.87 -15.19
N ILE A 372 -9.34 -11.96 -15.60
CA ILE A 372 -8.11 -11.98 -16.42
C ILE A 372 -8.41 -11.95 -17.91
N LEU A 373 -9.65 -12.22 -18.36
CA LEU A 373 -10.04 -12.20 -19.79
C LEU A 373 -9.57 -10.95 -20.54
N SER A 374 -9.65 -9.77 -19.91
CA SER A 374 -9.16 -8.49 -20.47
C SER A 374 -7.64 -8.42 -20.73
N CYS A 375 -6.85 -9.36 -20.19
CA CYS A 375 -5.39 -9.40 -20.24
C CYS A 375 -4.85 -10.47 -21.19
N VAL A 376 -5.72 -11.23 -21.85
CA VAL A 376 -5.33 -12.39 -22.65
C VAL A 376 -4.80 -11.96 -24.01
N CYS A 377 -3.65 -12.51 -24.39
CA CYS A 377 -3.09 -12.46 -25.72
C CYS A 377 -3.61 -13.67 -26.52
N ALA A 378 -4.63 -13.45 -27.34
CA ALA A 378 -5.28 -14.47 -28.16
C ALA A 378 -5.81 -13.86 -29.45
N GLY A 379 -5.85 -14.66 -30.52
CA GLY A 379 -6.58 -14.29 -31.73
C GLY A 379 -8.11 -14.28 -31.51
N ALA A 380 -8.85 -13.70 -32.46
CA ALA A 380 -10.32 -13.65 -32.42
C ALA A 380 -10.96 -15.03 -32.24
N ASP A 381 -10.51 -16.02 -33.00
CA ASP A 381 -11.04 -17.39 -32.95
C ASP A 381 -10.75 -18.07 -31.61
N GLU A 382 -9.53 -17.95 -31.10
CA GLU A 382 -9.11 -18.53 -29.81
C GLU A 382 -9.90 -17.93 -28.64
N MET A 383 -10.13 -16.61 -28.67
CA MET A 383 -10.94 -15.94 -27.66
C MET A 383 -12.41 -16.38 -27.75
N ARG A 384 -12.97 -16.47 -28.96
CA ARG A 384 -14.33 -16.96 -29.19
C ARG A 384 -14.51 -18.37 -28.65
N GLU A 385 -13.58 -19.27 -28.94
CA GLU A 385 -13.61 -20.65 -28.43
C GLU A 385 -13.61 -20.69 -26.90
N LEU A 386 -12.69 -19.97 -26.25
CA LEU A 386 -12.63 -19.92 -24.79
C LEU A 386 -13.92 -19.38 -24.17
N LEU A 387 -14.48 -18.30 -24.73
CA LEU A 387 -15.73 -17.73 -24.24
C LEU A 387 -16.90 -18.71 -24.41
N GLN A 388 -16.94 -19.45 -25.53
CA GLN A 388 -17.95 -20.48 -25.75
C GLN A 388 -17.81 -21.63 -24.74
N GLU A 389 -16.59 -22.10 -24.48
CA GLU A 389 -16.29 -23.12 -23.47
C GLU A 389 -16.79 -22.70 -22.07
N LEU A 390 -16.57 -21.44 -21.67
CA LEU A 390 -17.07 -20.90 -20.40
C LEU A 390 -18.60 -20.77 -20.35
N VAL A 391 -19.24 -20.45 -21.48
CA VAL A 391 -20.70 -20.43 -21.60
C VAL A 391 -21.26 -21.84 -21.47
N ASP A 392 -20.62 -22.86 -22.05
CA ASP A 392 -21.05 -24.24 -21.95
C ASP A 392 -20.96 -24.76 -20.52
N VAL A 393 -19.87 -24.46 -19.80
CA VAL A 393 -19.78 -24.71 -18.35
C VAL A 393 -20.93 -24.03 -17.60
N SER A 394 -21.20 -22.75 -17.92
CA SER A 394 -22.31 -22.00 -17.29
C SER A 394 -23.69 -22.60 -17.59
N ASN A 395 -23.87 -23.19 -18.78
CA ASN A 395 -25.11 -23.87 -19.18
C ASN A 395 -25.37 -25.12 -18.34
N VAL A 396 -24.32 -25.87 -18.02
CA VAL A 396 -24.39 -27.08 -17.16
C VAL A 396 -24.55 -26.70 -15.69
N MET A 397 -23.80 -25.71 -15.21
CA MET A 397 -23.80 -25.36 -13.79
C MET A 397 -25.09 -24.67 -13.34
N LEU A 398 -25.65 -23.74 -14.12
CA LEU A 398 -26.78 -22.91 -13.66
C LEU A 398 -28.02 -23.71 -13.20
N PRO A 399 -28.50 -24.73 -13.93
CA PRO A 399 -29.59 -25.58 -13.47
C PRO A 399 -29.28 -26.25 -12.13
N VAL A 400 -28.11 -26.88 -12.01
CA VAL A 400 -27.66 -27.58 -10.80
C VAL A 400 -27.54 -26.64 -9.60
N LEU A 401 -26.98 -25.44 -9.82
CA LEU A 401 -26.86 -24.40 -8.80
C LEU A 401 -28.23 -23.88 -8.37
N SER A 402 -29.17 -23.70 -9.31
CA SER A 402 -30.53 -23.26 -9.03
C SER A 402 -31.31 -24.30 -8.22
N ASP A 403 -31.20 -25.58 -8.57
CA ASP A 403 -31.84 -26.66 -7.83
C ASP A 403 -31.25 -26.81 -6.43
N SER A 404 -29.93 -26.68 -6.30
CA SER A 404 -29.25 -26.70 -5.00
C SER A 404 -29.64 -25.51 -4.14
N HIS A 405 -29.74 -24.32 -4.73
CA HIS A 405 -30.19 -23.12 -4.05
C HIS A 405 -31.63 -23.28 -3.53
N ASN A 406 -32.54 -23.74 -4.39
CA ASN A 406 -33.94 -23.97 -4.02
C ASN A 406 -34.08 -25.04 -2.93
N GLN A 407 -33.27 -26.10 -2.98
CA GLN A 407 -33.24 -27.11 -1.92
C GLN A 407 -32.78 -26.52 -0.60
N ILE A 408 -31.70 -25.74 -0.60
CA ILE A 408 -31.18 -25.16 0.64
C ILE A 408 -32.13 -24.09 1.20
N GLU A 409 -32.69 -23.23 0.36
CA GLU A 409 -33.70 -22.26 0.78
C GLU A 409 -34.98 -22.94 1.29
N SER A 410 -35.36 -24.10 0.75
CA SER A 410 -36.51 -24.85 1.27
C SER A 410 -36.32 -25.37 2.70
N PHE A 411 -35.10 -25.41 3.23
CA PHE A 411 -34.84 -25.83 4.60
C PHE A 411 -35.09 -24.73 5.65
N GLY A 412 -35.27 -23.46 5.31
CA GLY A 412 -35.59 -22.45 6.32
C GLY A 412 -36.12 -21.13 5.76
N PRO A 413 -36.76 -20.28 6.59
CA PRO A 413 -37.18 -18.95 6.19
C PRO A 413 -35.94 -18.04 6.15
N PHE A 414 -35.04 -18.30 5.21
CA PHE A 414 -33.96 -17.41 4.87
C PHE A 414 -34.56 -16.27 4.05
N CYS A 415 -34.36 -15.05 4.54
CA CYS A 415 -34.91 -13.80 4.02
C CYS A 415 -36.32 -13.47 4.57
N GLU A 416 -36.37 -12.43 5.41
CA GLU A 416 -37.55 -11.69 5.90
C GLU A 416 -38.34 -12.28 7.08
N LYS A 417 -37.92 -11.94 8.31
CA LYS A 417 -38.81 -11.54 9.44
C LYS A 417 -38.02 -11.14 10.70
N LYS A 418 -37.33 -9.99 10.65
CA LYS A 418 -36.90 -9.27 11.87
C LYS A 418 -37.79 -8.06 12.19
N SER A 419 -38.97 -7.98 11.56
CA SER A 419 -39.91 -6.87 11.72
C SER A 419 -41.36 -7.37 11.69
N ARG A 420 -41.82 -7.89 12.84
CA ARG A 420 -43.21 -7.93 13.32
C ARG A 420 -43.22 -8.65 14.66
N ARG A 421 -42.62 -7.99 15.66
CA ARG A 421 -43.18 -8.04 17.02
C ARG A 421 -44.56 -7.38 16.94
N ASP A 422 -45.44 -7.84 17.81
CA ASP A 422 -46.77 -7.31 18.12
C ASP A 422 -47.93 -7.99 17.40
N ASN A 423 -48.60 -8.81 18.22
CA ASN A 423 -50.04 -9.07 18.23
C ASN A 423 -50.61 -9.77 16.99
N HIS A 424 -50.86 -11.08 17.11
CA HIS A 424 -52.22 -11.61 17.22
C HIS A 424 -52.19 -13.13 17.40
N SER A 425 -52.79 -13.53 18.51
CA SER A 425 -53.18 -14.88 18.90
C SER A 425 -54.14 -15.49 17.87
N GLY A 426 -53.77 -16.65 17.34
CA GLY A 426 -54.64 -17.49 16.52
C GLY A 426 -54.17 -18.95 16.59
N PRO A 427 -54.93 -19.86 17.20
CA PRO A 427 -54.56 -21.27 17.29
C PRO A 427 -55.10 -21.98 16.04
N GLY A 428 -54.23 -22.49 15.17
CA GLY A 428 -54.71 -23.31 14.04
C GLY A 428 -53.77 -23.32 12.85
N GLY A 429 -52.80 -24.22 12.88
CA GLY A 429 -51.98 -24.54 11.72
C GLY A 429 -50.95 -25.58 12.11
N LYS A 430 -51.09 -26.81 11.60
CA LYS A 430 -50.13 -27.89 11.84
C LYS A 430 -48.80 -27.53 11.17
N GLU A 431 -47.90 -26.94 11.95
CA GLU A 431 -46.58 -26.46 11.56
C GLU A 431 -45.63 -27.67 11.40
N LYS A 432 -45.52 -28.18 10.17
CA LYS A 432 -44.44 -29.07 9.76
C LYS A 432 -43.27 -28.20 9.28
N ASP A 433 -42.53 -27.54 10.16
CA ASP A 433 -41.31 -26.81 9.78
C ASP A 433 -40.47 -26.48 11.03
N TYR A 434 -39.73 -27.48 11.55
CA TYR A 434 -38.80 -27.27 12.69
C TYR A 434 -37.41 -27.90 12.50
N ASP A 435 -37.01 -28.31 11.29
CA ASP A 435 -35.71 -29.00 11.15
C ASP A 435 -34.50 -28.05 11.16
N PHE A 436 -34.62 -26.81 10.69
CA PHE A 436 -33.48 -25.89 10.61
C PHE A 436 -33.07 -25.25 11.95
N TRP A 437 -34.05 -24.93 12.80
CA TRP A 437 -33.78 -24.43 14.16
C TRP A 437 -33.24 -25.51 15.09
N ASN A 438 -33.32 -26.78 14.68
CA ASN A 438 -32.73 -27.92 15.37
C ASN A 438 -31.31 -28.28 14.87
N MET A 439 -30.80 -27.58 13.85
CA MET A 439 -29.42 -27.76 13.39
C MET A 439 -28.43 -27.11 14.36
N SER A 440 -27.24 -27.68 14.49
CA SER A 440 -26.16 -27.04 15.25
C SER A 440 -25.73 -25.72 14.58
N ASP A 441 -25.20 -24.78 15.35
CA ASP A 441 -24.64 -23.52 14.81
C ASP A 441 -23.64 -23.78 13.67
N GLU A 442 -22.83 -24.84 13.78
CA GLU A 442 -21.88 -25.27 12.76
C GLU A 442 -22.56 -25.69 11.44
N GLN A 443 -23.67 -26.44 11.52
CA GLN A 443 -24.44 -26.85 10.35
C GLN A 443 -25.11 -25.64 9.69
N GLN A 444 -25.66 -24.72 10.50
CA GLN A 444 -26.24 -23.48 9.99
C GLN A 444 -25.21 -22.62 9.26
N GLN A 445 -24.01 -22.45 9.83
CA GLN A 445 -22.91 -21.72 9.20
C GLN A 445 -22.42 -22.40 7.91
N THR A 446 -22.34 -23.73 7.90
CA THR A 446 -21.96 -24.50 6.71
C THR A 446 -22.97 -24.28 5.58
N MET A 447 -24.26 -24.36 5.88
CA MET A 447 -25.34 -24.18 4.91
C MET A 447 -25.40 -22.74 4.37
N LEU A 448 -25.21 -21.74 5.24
CA LEU A 448 -25.07 -20.33 4.86
C LEU A 448 -23.87 -20.09 3.94
N SER A 449 -22.72 -20.69 4.26
CA SER A 449 -21.52 -20.63 3.43
C SER A 449 -21.78 -21.24 2.04
N ALA A 450 -22.41 -22.42 1.99
CA ALA A 450 -22.79 -23.06 0.73
C ALA A 450 -23.72 -22.18 -0.12
N LEU A 451 -24.77 -21.59 0.47
CA LEU A 451 -25.66 -20.65 -0.22
C LEU A 451 -24.91 -19.45 -0.82
N ARG A 452 -23.96 -18.87 -0.06
CA ARG A 452 -23.16 -17.73 -0.52
C ARG A 452 -22.30 -18.11 -1.72
N VAL A 453 -21.64 -19.26 -1.68
CA VAL A 453 -20.84 -19.77 -2.80
C VAL A 453 -21.73 -20.04 -4.02
N LEU A 454 -22.88 -20.71 -3.84
CA LEU A 454 -23.84 -20.97 -4.93
C LEU A 454 -24.31 -19.68 -5.60
N ARG A 455 -24.64 -18.64 -4.81
CA ARG A 455 -25.05 -17.33 -5.33
C ARG A 455 -23.92 -16.64 -6.10
N ALA A 456 -22.70 -16.67 -5.58
CA ALA A 456 -21.53 -16.10 -6.26
C ALA A 456 -21.24 -16.79 -7.60
N VAL A 457 -21.25 -18.12 -7.63
CA VAL A 457 -21.02 -18.89 -8.86
C VAL A 457 -22.17 -18.69 -9.86
N SER A 458 -23.43 -18.66 -9.39
CA SER A 458 -24.58 -18.37 -10.25
C SER A 458 -24.48 -16.98 -10.89
N ALA A 459 -24.05 -15.98 -10.12
CA ALA A 459 -23.82 -14.63 -10.65
C ALA A 459 -22.73 -14.60 -11.73
N MET A 460 -21.62 -15.32 -11.54
CA MET A 460 -20.56 -15.46 -12.54
C MET A 460 -21.04 -16.15 -13.82
N CYS A 461 -21.80 -17.24 -13.69
CA CYS A 461 -22.41 -17.92 -14.84
C CYS A 461 -23.35 -16.99 -15.62
N ARG A 462 -24.14 -16.16 -14.91
CA ARG A 462 -25.03 -15.16 -15.53
C ARG A 462 -24.24 -14.09 -16.27
N VAL A 463 -23.14 -13.60 -15.71
CA VAL A 463 -22.24 -12.64 -16.36
C VAL A 463 -21.71 -13.21 -17.68
N CYS A 464 -21.23 -14.46 -17.67
CA CYS A 464 -20.74 -15.13 -18.89
C CYS A 464 -21.82 -15.23 -19.97
N ARG A 465 -23.04 -15.64 -19.58
CA ARG A 465 -24.17 -15.80 -20.52
C ARG A 465 -24.71 -14.48 -21.06
N ALA A 466 -24.75 -13.42 -20.26
CA ALA A 466 -25.41 -12.17 -20.62
C ALA A 466 -24.75 -11.49 -21.83
N GLN A 467 -23.43 -11.61 -21.95
CA GLN A 467 -22.67 -10.88 -22.96
C GLN A 467 -22.45 -11.64 -24.27
N ASN A 468 -22.62 -12.97 -24.26
CA ASN A 468 -22.58 -13.76 -25.50
C ASN A 468 -23.90 -13.71 -26.31
N ARG A 469 -24.87 -12.88 -25.91
CA ARG A 469 -26.16 -12.71 -26.60
C ARG A 469 -26.19 -11.57 -27.62
N SER A 470 -25.15 -10.73 -27.70
CA SER A 470 -25.01 -9.78 -28.81
C SER A 470 -24.86 -10.61 -30.10
N LYS A 471 -25.87 -10.52 -30.98
CA LYS A 471 -25.85 -11.25 -32.26
C LYS A 471 -24.51 -11.00 -32.96
N PRO A 472 -23.81 -12.05 -33.41
CA PRO A 472 -22.62 -11.87 -34.22
C PRO A 472 -23.07 -11.26 -35.55
N GLU A 473 -22.92 -9.95 -35.70
CA GLU A 473 -23.00 -9.31 -37.01
C GLU A 473 -21.72 -9.65 -37.76
N ASP A 474 -21.61 -10.85 -38.34
CA ASP A 474 -20.67 -11.31 -39.39
C ASP A 474 -19.21 -10.79 -39.38
N LYS A 475 -18.73 -10.29 -38.25
CA LYS A 475 -17.44 -9.65 -38.13
C LYS A 475 -16.64 -10.42 -37.10
N SER A 476 -15.78 -11.28 -37.63
CA SER A 476 -14.61 -11.84 -36.97
C SER A 476 -13.59 -10.72 -36.65
N ASP A 477 -14.05 -9.64 -36.04
CA ASP A 477 -13.20 -8.52 -35.69
C ASP A 477 -12.58 -8.83 -34.33
N GLU A 478 -11.25 -8.88 -34.29
CA GLU A 478 -10.46 -9.07 -33.08
C GLU A 478 -10.86 -8.06 -31.98
N GLU A 479 -11.24 -6.85 -32.39
CA GLU A 479 -11.76 -5.79 -31.51
C GLU A 479 -13.07 -6.18 -30.83
N HIS A 480 -13.98 -6.91 -31.50
CA HIS A 480 -15.26 -7.34 -30.94
C HIS A 480 -15.04 -8.30 -29.77
N TRP A 481 -14.26 -9.36 -29.97
CA TRP A 481 -14.02 -10.35 -28.93
C TRP A 481 -13.20 -9.80 -27.76
N LYS A 482 -12.28 -8.87 -28.03
CA LYS A 482 -11.60 -8.11 -26.96
C LYS A 482 -12.56 -7.25 -26.15
N ALA A 483 -13.53 -6.59 -26.80
CA ALA A 483 -14.55 -5.82 -26.11
C ALA A 483 -15.42 -6.71 -25.22
N VAL A 484 -15.92 -7.84 -25.73
CA VAL A 484 -16.70 -8.83 -24.95
C VAL A 484 -15.88 -9.35 -23.75
N ALA A 485 -14.62 -9.73 -23.96
CA ALA A 485 -13.73 -10.17 -22.88
C ALA A 485 -13.51 -9.09 -21.80
N SER A 486 -13.36 -7.83 -22.22
CA SER A 486 -13.23 -6.68 -21.33
C SER A 486 -14.50 -6.42 -20.53
N ASP A 487 -15.67 -6.50 -21.16
CA ASP A 487 -16.96 -6.26 -20.52
C ASP A 487 -17.31 -7.38 -19.52
N ILE A 488 -16.99 -8.64 -19.84
CA ILE A 488 -17.11 -9.77 -18.90
C ILE A 488 -16.18 -9.56 -17.71
N ALA A 489 -14.91 -9.19 -17.95
CA ALA A 489 -13.95 -8.95 -16.90
C ALA A 489 -14.38 -7.77 -15.99
N SER A 490 -14.91 -6.70 -16.59
CA SER A 490 -15.46 -5.55 -15.88
C SER A 490 -16.63 -5.95 -14.99
N ALA A 491 -17.61 -6.67 -15.53
CA ALA A 491 -18.74 -7.18 -14.76
C ALA A 491 -18.30 -8.12 -13.63
N ALA A 492 -17.37 -9.04 -13.89
CA ALA A 492 -16.83 -9.96 -12.88
C ALA A 492 -16.09 -9.25 -11.73
N ARG A 493 -15.50 -8.08 -11.96
CA ARG A 493 -14.89 -7.25 -10.89
C ARG A 493 -15.93 -6.65 -9.95
N THR A 494 -17.17 -6.45 -10.40
CA THR A 494 -18.27 -5.94 -9.58
C THR A 494 -18.93 -7.00 -8.71
N LEU A 495 -18.70 -8.29 -9.02
CA LEU A 495 -19.23 -9.39 -8.23
C LEU A 495 -18.45 -9.53 -6.91
N ALA A 496 -19.19 -9.52 -5.79
CA ALA A 496 -18.63 -9.79 -4.48
C ALA A 496 -18.40 -11.31 -4.30
N PRO A 497 -17.16 -11.75 -4.00
CA PRO A 497 -16.92 -13.14 -3.64
C PRO A 497 -17.64 -13.53 -2.34
N SER A 498 -17.99 -14.80 -2.21
CA SER A 498 -18.75 -15.38 -1.08
C SER A 498 -18.13 -15.04 0.28
N TRP A 499 -16.80 -15.06 0.38
CA TRP A 499 -16.05 -14.79 1.61
C TRP A 499 -15.94 -13.32 1.98
N LYS A 500 -16.25 -12.36 1.08
CA LYS A 500 -16.31 -10.94 1.46
C LYS A 500 -17.64 -10.56 2.09
N ILE A 501 -18.68 -11.38 1.90
CA ILE A 501 -19.99 -11.21 2.54
C ILE A 501 -19.89 -11.50 4.06
N GLU A 502 -18.86 -12.25 4.49
CA GLU A 502 -18.59 -12.58 5.91
C GLU A 502 -18.40 -11.36 6.83
N VAL A 503 -17.98 -10.20 6.31
CA VAL A 503 -17.64 -9.03 7.16
C VAL A 503 -18.88 -8.20 7.52
N VAL A 504 -19.96 -8.27 6.74
CA VAL A 504 -21.12 -7.36 6.90
C VAL A 504 -22.21 -7.95 7.80
N GLU A 505 -22.24 -9.26 8.00
CA GLU A 505 -23.34 -9.94 8.71
C GLU A 505 -22.98 -10.49 10.10
N GLN A 506 -21.76 -10.29 10.62
CA GLN A 506 -21.50 -10.67 12.01
C GLN A 506 -22.40 -9.85 12.96
N PRO A 507 -23.26 -10.50 13.77
CA PRO A 507 -24.03 -9.80 14.78
C PRO A 507 -23.04 -9.17 15.75
N ARG A 508 -23.07 -7.83 15.83
CA ARG A 508 -22.34 -7.03 16.82
C ARG A 508 -22.48 -7.73 18.17
N PRO A 509 -21.39 -8.20 18.82
CA PRO A 509 -21.51 -8.68 20.18
C PRO A 509 -22.02 -7.49 21.01
N THR A 510 -23.19 -7.65 21.61
CA THR A 510 -23.69 -6.77 22.66
C THR A 510 -22.72 -6.89 23.83
N VAL A 511 -21.66 -6.08 23.79
CA VAL A 511 -20.81 -5.83 24.94
C VAL A 511 -21.61 -4.97 25.91
N THR A 512 -22.37 -5.62 26.78
CA THR A 512 -22.74 -5.07 28.08
C THR A 512 -21.51 -5.17 28.98
N SER A 513 -20.60 -4.21 28.86
CA SER A 513 -19.70 -3.86 29.97
C SER A 513 -19.75 -2.35 30.15
N ASN A 514 -20.17 -1.99 31.36
CA ASN A 514 -20.59 -0.66 31.77
C ASN A 514 -19.58 0.45 31.46
N PRO A 515 -20.05 1.64 31.05
CA PRO A 515 -19.30 2.88 31.14
C PRO A 515 -19.47 3.51 32.54
N ARG A 516 -18.41 4.13 33.05
CA ARG A 516 -18.36 5.16 34.12
C ARG A 516 -18.35 4.71 35.59
N LEU A 517 -17.32 5.20 36.30
CA LEU A 517 -17.31 5.95 37.59
C LEU A 517 -15.91 5.72 38.22
N THR A 518 -14.89 6.51 37.91
CA THR A 518 -14.52 7.80 38.54
C THR A 518 -14.78 7.89 40.05
N GLU A 519 -13.66 8.00 40.77
CA GLU A 519 -13.43 8.69 42.06
C GLU A 519 -14.02 8.12 43.36
N GLY A 520 -13.18 8.08 44.39
CA GLY A 520 -13.65 8.14 45.78
C GLY A 520 -13.01 7.16 46.76
N THR A 521 -11.73 7.37 47.07
CA THR A 521 -11.19 7.01 48.38
C THR A 521 -12.01 7.75 49.45
N THR A 522 -12.76 7.04 50.30
CA THR A 522 -12.90 7.25 51.77
C THR A 522 -14.16 6.57 52.34
N VAL A 523 -13.90 5.77 53.39
CA VAL A 523 -14.63 5.64 54.66
C VAL A 523 -16.17 5.77 54.63
N GLY A 524 -16.83 4.68 55.04
CA GLY A 524 -18.26 4.49 54.88
C GLY A 524 -19.18 5.37 55.70
N ARG A 525 -20.45 5.36 55.31
CA ARG A 525 -21.58 5.34 56.24
C ARG A 525 -22.86 4.91 55.53
N SER A 526 -23.68 4.23 56.31
CA SER A 526 -24.92 3.57 55.94
C SER A 526 -26.02 4.48 55.38
N ALA A 527 -26.78 3.89 54.45
CA ALA A 527 -28.24 3.98 54.25
C ALA A 527 -28.86 5.18 53.48
N PRO A 528 -29.98 4.92 52.76
CA PRO A 528 -30.36 5.62 51.52
C PRO A 528 -31.62 6.50 51.67
N THR A 529 -31.90 7.37 50.68
CA THR A 529 -33.20 7.50 49.95
C THR A 529 -33.37 8.82 49.17
N SER A 530 -33.80 8.67 47.90
CA SER A 530 -34.74 9.54 47.11
C SER A 530 -34.33 11.00 46.81
N ARG A 531 -34.76 11.70 45.74
CA ARG A 531 -35.48 11.50 44.47
C ARG A 531 -35.41 12.88 43.76
N HIS A 532 -35.74 12.91 42.46
CA HIS A 532 -36.04 14.09 41.60
C HIS A 532 -34.86 14.94 41.11
N GLU A 533 -34.86 15.55 39.93
CA GLU A 533 -35.45 15.35 38.59
C GLU A 533 -34.98 16.56 37.75
N SER A 534 -34.84 16.39 36.43
CA SER A 534 -35.08 17.41 35.40
C SER A 534 -34.03 18.49 35.02
N ARG A 535 -33.70 18.44 33.72
CA ARG A 535 -33.66 19.54 32.70
C ARG A 535 -32.41 20.44 32.51
N ASN A 536 -31.81 20.27 31.32
CA ASN A 536 -31.08 21.24 30.45
C ASN A 536 -32.02 22.40 29.97
N PRO A 537 -31.64 23.45 29.18
CA PRO A 537 -30.34 23.94 28.65
C PRO A 537 -30.17 25.52 28.63
N TYR A 538 -29.16 26.04 27.90
CA TYR A 538 -29.00 27.37 27.20
C TYR A 538 -28.05 28.50 27.71
N SER A 539 -27.33 29.07 26.71
CA SER A 539 -26.88 30.49 26.48
C SER A 539 -25.48 30.96 26.99
N GLN A 540 -24.52 31.27 26.08
CA GLN A 540 -24.10 32.61 25.52
C GLN A 540 -23.08 33.36 26.44
N SER A 541 -22.01 34.08 26.05
CA SER A 541 -21.69 34.96 24.89
C SER A 541 -20.31 35.71 25.01
N HIS A 542 -19.82 36.31 23.89
CA HIS A 542 -18.90 37.48 23.68
C HIS A 542 -17.35 37.31 23.91
N SER A 543 -16.38 37.82 23.10
CA SER A 543 -16.24 39.11 22.37
C SER A 543 -15.10 39.15 21.28
N SER A 544 -15.44 39.57 20.05
CA SER A 544 -14.90 40.51 19.00
C SER A 544 -13.42 41.04 18.80
N PRO A 545 -13.10 41.61 17.59
CA PRO A 545 -11.82 41.53 16.82
C PRO A 545 -11.22 42.87 16.25
N SER A 546 -10.14 42.83 15.42
CA SER A 546 -9.72 43.75 14.28
C SER A 546 -8.18 43.70 14.02
N ASN A 547 -7.53 44.08 12.90
CA ASN A 547 -7.70 44.15 11.42
C ASN A 547 -6.33 44.62 10.81
N HIS A 548 -6.12 44.52 9.47
CA HIS A 548 -5.02 45.02 8.58
C HIS A 548 -4.07 43.94 8.00
N GLN A 549 -4.19 43.45 6.75
CA GLN A 549 -3.96 44.03 5.40
C GLN A 549 -2.56 44.61 5.14
N TYR A 550 -1.82 44.06 4.16
CA TYR A 550 -1.25 44.74 2.96
C TYR A 550 -0.38 43.79 2.08
N TYR A 551 -0.69 43.69 0.77
CA TYR A 551 0.18 43.59 -0.45
C TYR A 551 1.33 42.55 -0.53
N SER A 552 1.77 41.95 -1.66
CA SER A 552 1.47 41.97 -3.11
C SER A 552 2.32 40.85 -3.77
N SER A 553 1.76 40.07 -4.70
CA SER A 553 2.14 40.00 -6.14
C SER A 553 3.34 39.13 -6.59
N ASN A 554 2.99 38.15 -7.44
CA ASN A 554 3.57 37.72 -8.74
C ASN A 554 5.01 37.19 -8.88
N HIS A 555 5.11 35.96 -9.43
CA HIS A 555 5.90 35.53 -10.63
C HIS A 555 5.99 33.97 -10.60
N SER A 556 5.15 33.20 -11.30
CA SER A 556 5.29 32.75 -12.69
C SER A 556 6.70 32.34 -13.10
N SER A 557 6.96 31.02 -13.27
CA SER A 557 7.90 30.46 -14.24
C SER A 557 7.74 28.94 -14.37
N TYR A 558 7.29 28.53 -15.55
CA TYR A 558 7.44 27.22 -16.17
C TYR A 558 8.92 26.76 -16.21
N SER A 559 9.17 25.45 -16.13
CA SER A 559 10.22 24.81 -16.95
C SER A 559 9.99 23.29 -17.10
N PRO A 560 10.41 22.70 -18.23
CA PRO A 560 9.73 21.55 -18.84
C PRO A 560 10.54 20.25 -18.77
N THR A 561 9.86 19.15 -19.08
CA THR A 561 10.42 17.81 -19.32
C THR A 561 11.45 17.79 -20.46
N PRO A 562 12.55 17.02 -20.34
CA PRO A 562 13.44 16.76 -21.46
C PRO A 562 12.87 15.66 -22.36
N ARG A 563 12.55 16.00 -23.61
CA ARG A 563 12.37 15.03 -24.71
C ARG A 563 13.74 14.64 -25.26
N HIS A 564 14.01 13.35 -25.33
CA HIS A 564 15.03 12.80 -26.21
C HIS A 564 14.46 12.54 -27.62
N HIS A 565 15.11 13.16 -28.61
CA HIS A 565 15.17 12.83 -30.05
C HIS A 565 15.50 11.33 -30.24
N SER A 566 15.13 10.57 -31.29
CA SER A 566 14.99 10.79 -32.75
C SER A 566 14.62 9.40 -33.38
N PRO A 567 14.41 9.20 -34.71
CA PRO A 567 13.39 9.77 -35.59
C PRO A 567 12.74 8.73 -36.56
N SER A 568 11.86 9.21 -37.45
CA SER A 568 11.54 8.71 -38.82
C SER A 568 10.77 7.39 -39.06
N HIS A 569 9.51 7.47 -39.51
CA HIS A 569 9.09 7.25 -40.92
C HIS A 569 7.56 7.37 -41.14
N HIS A 570 7.20 8.17 -42.16
CA HIS A 570 6.00 8.23 -43.03
C HIS A 570 4.54 8.36 -42.51
N PRO A 571 3.78 9.36 -43.04
CA PRO A 571 2.31 9.41 -42.97
C PRO A 571 1.61 9.23 -44.33
N HIS A 572 0.38 8.72 -44.36
CA HIS A 572 -0.63 9.05 -45.40
C HIS A 572 -2.08 8.84 -44.87
N HIS A 573 -2.88 9.91 -45.00
CA HIS A 573 -4.33 10.09 -45.25
C HIS A 573 -5.34 8.96 -44.90
N HIS A 574 -6.56 9.15 -44.34
CA HIS A 574 -7.63 10.16 -44.47
C HIS A 574 -8.63 10.02 -43.27
N PRO A 575 -9.41 11.06 -42.89
CA PRO A 575 -10.58 10.92 -42.02
C PRO A 575 -11.89 11.44 -42.73
N PRO A 576 -13.06 11.57 -42.07
CA PRO A 576 -14.21 10.67 -42.23
C PRO A 576 -15.52 11.38 -42.63
N SER A 577 -16.63 10.64 -42.79
CA SER A 577 -17.96 11.24 -43.01
C SER A 577 -19.09 10.37 -42.46
N HIS A 578 -19.88 10.98 -41.55
CA HIS A 578 -21.36 11.05 -41.52
C HIS A 578 -22.16 9.71 -41.55
N THR A 579 -23.21 9.43 -40.77
CA THR A 579 -24.21 10.29 -40.12
C THR A 579 -25.25 9.41 -39.37
N HIS A 580 -25.89 10.01 -38.37
CA HIS A 580 -27.32 9.91 -38.03
C HIS A 580 -27.98 8.68 -37.35
N HIS A 581 -28.47 8.99 -36.14
CA HIS A 581 -29.84 8.80 -35.62
C HIS A 581 -30.30 7.44 -35.06
N GLY A 582 -30.85 7.50 -33.83
CA GLY A 582 -32.02 6.67 -33.46
C GLY A 582 -31.97 5.95 -32.11
N VAL A 583 -32.32 6.66 -31.04
CA VAL A 583 -32.84 6.14 -29.74
C VAL A 583 -34.38 6.38 -29.79
N PRO A 584 -35.32 5.79 -28.98
CA PRO A 584 -35.27 4.86 -27.82
C PRO A 584 -36.33 3.70 -27.80
N ARG A 585 -36.23 2.88 -26.72
CA ARG A 585 -37.28 2.26 -25.85
C ARG A 585 -38.68 1.94 -26.42
N SER A 586 -39.17 0.73 -26.09
CA SER A 586 -40.40 0.41 -25.32
C SER A 586 -40.86 -1.03 -25.68
N SER A 587 -40.96 -1.98 -24.74
CA SER A 587 -42.21 -2.37 -24.06
C SER A 587 -42.83 -3.69 -24.56
N ARG A 588 -42.95 -4.63 -23.60
CA ARG A 588 -44.12 -5.48 -23.29
C ARG A 588 -44.43 -6.75 -24.09
N TYR A 589 -44.72 -7.79 -23.29
CA TYR A 589 -45.71 -8.88 -23.47
C TYR A 589 -45.36 -9.90 -24.56
N SER A 590 -45.71 -11.19 -24.50
CA SER A 590 -46.56 -11.98 -23.61
C SER A 590 -46.25 -13.46 -23.90
N ASP A 591 -46.38 -14.29 -22.86
CA ASP A 591 -46.87 -15.68 -22.84
C ASP A 591 -46.49 -16.65 -23.96
N TYR A 592 -45.89 -17.79 -23.59
CA TYR A 592 -46.37 -19.08 -24.10
C TYR A 592 -46.10 -20.22 -23.12
N GLU A 593 -47.17 -20.94 -22.87
CA GLU A 593 -47.38 -22.08 -21.97
C GLU A 593 -46.56 -23.32 -22.37
N GLY A 594 -46.29 -24.21 -21.41
CA GLY A 594 -45.93 -25.59 -21.72
C GLY A 594 -45.18 -26.36 -20.63
N ALA A 595 -45.86 -26.75 -19.56
CA ALA A 595 -45.51 -27.95 -18.79
C ALA A 595 -46.42 -29.10 -19.25
N PRO A 596 -45.94 -30.36 -19.30
CA PRO A 596 -46.32 -31.25 -18.20
C PRO A 596 -45.30 -32.34 -17.82
N HIS A 597 -45.36 -32.72 -16.53
CA HIS A 597 -45.23 -34.07 -15.96
C HIS A 597 -44.19 -35.08 -16.54
N ARG A 598 -43.25 -35.52 -15.69
CA ARG A 598 -43.22 -36.89 -15.11
C ARG A 598 -41.98 -37.17 -14.24
N LEU A 599 -42.26 -37.45 -12.96
CA LEU A 599 -41.77 -38.58 -12.16
C LEU A 599 -40.37 -39.18 -12.47
N SER A 600 -39.41 -39.01 -11.56
CA SER A 600 -38.54 -40.12 -11.12
C SER A 600 -37.70 -39.78 -9.88
N LYS A 601 -38.09 -40.41 -8.77
CA LYS A 601 -37.35 -40.85 -7.57
C LYS A 601 -35.83 -40.54 -7.49
N ARG A 602 -35.44 -39.86 -6.41
CA ARG A 602 -34.11 -39.95 -5.77
C ARG A 602 -33.86 -41.35 -5.18
N PRO A 603 -32.57 -41.68 -4.95
CA PRO A 603 -32.15 -42.05 -3.60
C PRO A 603 -30.97 -41.22 -3.09
N ARG A 604 -30.98 -41.03 -1.76
CA ARG A 604 -29.99 -40.37 -0.93
C ARG A 604 -28.64 -41.13 -0.94
N ARG A 605 -27.54 -40.38 -0.93
CA ARG A 605 -26.43 -40.56 0.01
C ARG A 605 -26.02 -39.21 0.53
#